data_AF-A0A2W0FZY5-F1
#
_entry.id   AF-A0A2W0FZY5-F1
#
_cell.length_a   1.000
_cell.length_b   1.000
_cell.length_c   1.000
_cell.angle_alpha   90.00
_cell.angle_beta   90.00
_cell.angle_gamma   90.00
#
_symmetry.space_group_name_H-M   'P 1'
#
loop_
_entity.id
_entity.type
_entity.pdbx_description
1 polymer ?
#
loop_
_entity_poly.entity_id
_entity_poly.type
_entity_poly.pdbx_seq_one_letter_code
_entity_poly.pdbx_strand_id
1 'polypeptide(L)'
;MPSTPPASPTLVHNLYDAHHHWLYELLRRRLNHAWDAADLAHEIFVRVLKRPPQLDGEVQQRSYLATIARGLCIDHWRRRQLEQAWLQALAARPPALQPSPEQRAIIVETLYEVDALLERLPQRVREAFLLAQLHGRSYKAIAEELGVSERMVKKYLAQALVHCALLEAELDGLLIE
;
A
#
# COMPACT_ATOMS: atom_id res chain seq x y z
N MET A 1 5.02 -19.56 -29.56
CA MET A 1 4.54 -18.69 -28.47
C MET A 1 3.42 -17.83 -29.03
N PRO A 2 2.14 -18.02 -28.67
CA PRO A 2 1.11 -17.10 -29.11
C PRO A 2 1.21 -15.82 -28.26
N SER A 3 1.64 -14.75 -28.90
CA SER A 3 1.60 -13.38 -28.38
C SER A 3 0.15 -12.99 -28.14
N THR A 4 -0.23 -12.77 -26.89
CA THR A 4 -1.51 -12.12 -26.52
C THR A 4 -1.55 -10.74 -27.20
N PRO A 5 -2.56 -10.42 -28.03
CA PRO A 5 -2.65 -9.09 -28.62
C PRO A 5 -2.84 -8.05 -27.51
N PRO A 6 -2.23 -6.85 -27.62
CA PRO A 6 -2.54 -5.77 -26.69
C PRO A 6 -4.03 -5.50 -26.81
N ALA A 7 -4.76 -5.62 -25.70
CA ALA A 7 -6.18 -5.35 -25.71
C ALA A 7 -6.46 -3.97 -26.33
N SER A 8 -7.37 -3.95 -27.30
CA SER A 8 -7.53 -2.86 -28.24
C SER A 8 -7.83 -1.55 -27.49
N PRO A 9 -7.09 -0.44 -27.73
CA PRO A 9 -7.38 0.87 -27.13
C PRO A 9 -8.86 1.28 -27.24
N THR A 10 -9.52 0.83 -28.30
CA THR A 10 -10.96 1.00 -28.57
C THR A 10 -11.86 0.41 -27.49
N LEU A 11 -11.53 -0.73 -26.89
CA LEU A 11 -12.34 -1.36 -25.85
C LEU A 11 -12.37 -0.52 -24.57
N VAL A 12 -11.19 -0.02 -24.16
CA VAL A 12 -11.08 0.80 -22.96
C VAL A 12 -11.66 2.18 -23.18
N HIS A 13 -11.51 2.75 -24.38
CA HIS A 13 -12.19 3.99 -24.77
C HIS A 13 -13.71 3.86 -24.65
N ASN A 14 -14.31 2.80 -25.19
CA ASN A 14 -15.76 2.57 -25.08
C ASN A 14 -16.20 2.38 -23.63
N LEU A 15 -15.41 1.67 -22.81
CA LEU A 15 -15.68 1.51 -21.39
C LEU A 15 -15.62 2.85 -20.64
N TYR A 16 -14.64 3.69 -20.98
CA TYR A 16 -14.48 5.03 -20.42
C TYR A 16 -15.69 5.90 -20.73
N ASP A 17 -16.03 6.04 -22.01
CA ASP A 17 -17.14 6.90 -22.44
C ASP A 17 -18.48 6.45 -21.84
N ALA A 18 -18.70 5.13 -21.73
CA ALA A 18 -19.94 4.59 -21.18
C ALA A 18 -20.06 4.72 -19.65
N HIS A 19 -18.95 4.63 -18.90
CA HIS A 19 -19.01 4.46 -17.43
C HIS A 19 -18.29 5.52 -16.61
N HIS A 20 -17.51 6.40 -17.22
CA HIS A 20 -16.73 7.41 -16.48
C HIS A 20 -17.61 8.29 -15.59
N HIS A 21 -18.68 8.87 -16.14
CA HIS A 21 -19.58 9.74 -15.37
C HIS A 21 -20.24 9.00 -14.20
N TRP A 22 -20.74 7.79 -14.44
CA TRP A 22 -21.34 6.95 -13.40
C TRP A 22 -20.34 6.62 -12.29
N LEU A 23 -19.12 6.24 -12.66
CA LEU A 23 -18.05 5.90 -11.72
C LEU A 23 -17.62 7.12 -10.90
N TYR A 24 -17.46 8.27 -11.55
CA TYR A 24 -17.15 9.54 -10.89
C TYR A 24 -18.22 9.91 -9.86
N GLU A 25 -19.51 9.83 -10.22
CA GLU A 25 -20.60 10.12 -9.28
C GLU A 25 -20.66 9.12 -8.12
N LEU A 26 -20.38 7.83 -8.37
CA LEU A 26 -20.25 6.83 -7.31
C LEU A 26 -19.12 7.19 -6.34
N LEU A 27 -17.95 7.57 -6.85
CA LEU A 27 -16.78 7.95 -6.04
C LEU A 27 -17.03 9.25 -5.28
N ARG A 28 -17.64 10.26 -5.92
CA ARG A 28 -17.98 11.54 -5.31
C ARG A 28 -18.90 11.37 -4.10
N ARG A 29 -19.92 10.50 -4.20
CA ARG A 29 -20.81 10.17 -3.07
C ARG A 29 -20.09 9.47 -1.92
N ARG A 30 -19.07 8.66 -2.22
CA ARG A 30 -18.29 7.94 -1.20
C ARG A 30 -17.28 8.84 -0.51
N LEU A 31 -16.52 9.62 -1.28
CA LEU A 31 -15.39 10.40 -0.79
C LEU A 31 -15.81 11.78 -0.25
N ASN A 32 -16.97 12.29 -0.69
CA ASN A 32 -17.45 13.64 -0.40
C ASN A 32 -16.42 14.74 -0.74
N HIS A 33 -15.54 14.47 -1.70
CA HIS A 33 -14.52 15.39 -2.21
C HIS A 33 -14.39 15.20 -3.72
N ALA A 34 -14.59 16.27 -4.49
CA ALA A 34 -14.68 16.18 -5.96
C ALA A 34 -13.32 15.86 -6.61
N TRP A 35 -12.24 16.45 -6.09
CA TRP A 35 -10.88 16.23 -6.59
C TRP A 35 -10.44 14.78 -6.34
N ASP A 36 -10.64 14.26 -5.13
CA ASP A 36 -10.29 12.87 -4.79
C ASP A 36 -11.08 11.87 -5.65
N ALA A 37 -12.33 12.20 -5.98
CA ALA A 37 -13.16 11.38 -6.86
C ALA A 37 -12.64 11.38 -8.30
N ALA A 38 -12.19 12.53 -8.82
CA ALA A 38 -11.60 12.63 -10.15
C ALA A 38 -10.28 11.83 -10.25
N ASP A 39 -9.40 11.99 -9.25
CA ASP A 39 -8.12 11.27 -9.20
C ASP A 39 -8.30 9.76 -9.11
N LEU A 40 -9.21 9.30 -8.25
CA LEU A 40 -9.51 7.87 -8.13
C LEU A 40 -10.19 7.31 -9.38
N ALA A 41 -11.08 8.07 -10.03
CA ALA A 41 -11.66 7.65 -11.30
C ALA A 41 -10.57 7.46 -12.36
N HIS A 42 -9.63 8.41 -12.45
CA HIS A 42 -8.49 8.32 -13.35
C HIS A 42 -7.62 7.09 -13.04
N GLU A 43 -7.26 6.86 -11.77
CA GLU A 43 -6.46 5.71 -11.36
C GLU A 43 -7.11 4.38 -11.76
N ILE A 44 -8.43 4.25 -11.61
CA ILE A 44 -9.17 3.05 -12.02
C ILE A 44 -9.00 2.81 -13.52
N PHE A 45 -9.19 3.84 -14.35
CA PHE A 45 -9.04 3.69 -15.80
C PHE A 45 -7.59 3.44 -16.22
N VAL A 46 -6.60 4.01 -15.53
CA VAL A 46 -5.18 3.64 -15.74
C VAL A 46 -4.94 2.16 -15.43
N ARG A 47 -5.55 1.62 -14.35
CA ARG A 47 -5.46 0.18 -14.03
C ARG A 47 -6.12 -0.68 -15.10
N VAL A 48 -7.28 -0.26 -15.60
CA VAL A 48 -7.98 -0.93 -16.71
C VAL A 48 -7.14 -0.89 -17.98
N LEU A 49 -6.52 0.24 -18.33
CA LEU A 49 -5.64 0.35 -19.50
C LEU A 49 -4.44 -0.61 -19.41
N LYS A 50 -3.84 -0.74 -18.22
CA LYS A 50 -2.70 -1.64 -17.98
C LYS A 50 -3.09 -3.11 -18.06
N ARG A 51 -4.33 -3.46 -17.67
CA ARG A 51 -4.85 -4.84 -17.68
C ARG A 51 -6.31 -4.85 -18.13
N PRO A 52 -6.58 -4.76 -19.43
CA PRO A 52 -7.96 -4.64 -19.91
C PRO A 52 -8.73 -5.94 -19.65
N PRO A 53 -9.89 -5.85 -19.00
CA PRO A 53 -10.68 -7.04 -18.68
C PRO A 53 -11.51 -7.44 -19.91
N GLN A 54 -11.75 -8.75 -20.05
CA GLN A 54 -12.77 -9.27 -20.97
C GLN A 54 -14.09 -9.29 -20.23
N LEU A 55 -14.96 -8.31 -20.50
CA LEU A 55 -16.25 -8.14 -19.81
C LEU A 55 -17.38 -8.07 -20.82
N ASP A 56 -18.36 -8.93 -20.61
CA ASP A 56 -19.58 -9.01 -21.40
C ASP A 56 -20.72 -8.30 -20.68
N GLY A 57 -21.27 -7.28 -21.34
CA GLY A 57 -22.45 -6.56 -20.87
C GLY A 57 -22.19 -5.50 -19.79
N GLU A 58 -23.13 -4.57 -19.70
CA GLU A 58 -23.04 -3.36 -18.88
C GLU A 58 -22.93 -3.66 -17.37
N VAL A 59 -23.64 -4.69 -16.90
CA VAL A 59 -23.67 -5.07 -15.47
C VAL A 59 -22.31 -5.58 -15.01
N GLN A 60 -21.64 -6.41 -15.82
CA GLN A 60 -20.33 -6.97 -15.47
C GLN A 60 -19.26 -5.87 -15.47
N GLN A 61 -19.33 -4.95 -16.43
CA GLN A 61 -18.48 -3.76 -16.52
C GLN A 61 -18.58 -2.88 -15.27
N ARG A 62 -19.80 -2.51 -14.86
CA ARG A 62 -20.00 -1.71 -13.65
C ARG A 62 -19.56 -2.43 -12.38
N SER A 63 -19.86 -3.73 -12.26
CA SER A 63 -19.47 -4.53 -11.10
C SER A 63 -17.94 -4.59 -10.94
N TYR A 64 -17.23 -4.77 -12.05
CA TYR A 64 -15.77 -4.79 -12.08
C TYR A 64 -15.19 -3.43 -11.64
N LEU A 65 -15.65 -2.33 -12.23
CA LEU A 65 -15.21 -0.98 -11.87
C LEU A 65 -15.52 -0.65 -10.40
N ALA A 66 -16.72 -1.00 -9.91
CA ALA A 66 -17.11 -0.79 -8.51
C ALA A 66 -16.24 -1.58 -7.54
N THR A 67 -15.76 -2.76 -7.93
CA THR A 67 -14.86 -3.59 -7.11
C THR A 67 -13.50 -2.92 -6.94
N ILE A 68 -12.92 -2.40 -8.04
CA ILE A 68 -11.67 -1.64 -7.97
C ILE A 68 -11.87 -0.36 -7.16
N ALA A 69 -12.95 0.38 -7.43
CA ALA A 69 -13.30 1.60 -6.71
C ALA A 69 -13.42 1.38 -5.21
N ARG A 70 -14.02 0.26 -4.78
CA ARG A 70 -14.15 -0.09 -3.37
C ARG A 70 -12.79 -0.25 -2.70
N GLY A 71 -11.87 -1.00 -3.32
CA GLY A 71 -10.51 -1.17 -2.79
C GLY A 71 -9.79 0.16 -2.66
N LEU A 72 -9.84 0.98 -3.71
CA LEU A 72 -9.21 2.29 -3.73
C LEU A 72 -9.79 3.29 -2.71
N CYS A 73 -11.11 3.31 -2.53
CA CYS A 73 -11.74 4.12 -1.47
C CYS A 73 -11.25 3.69 -0.08
N ILE A 74 -11.17 2.38 0.18
CA ILE A 74 -10.69 1.86 1.47
C ILE A 74 -9.23 2.29 1.71
N ASP A 75 -8.37 2.15 0.70
CA ASP A 75 -6.97 2.54 0.80
C ASP A 75 -6.83 4.06 0.98
N HIS A 76 -7.62 4.86 0.26
CA HIS A 76 -7.68 6.32 0.44
C HIS A 76 -8.08 6.70 1.87
N TRP A 77 -9.15 6.12 2.42
CA TRP A 77 -9.58 6.41 3.78
C TRP A 77 -8.56 5.96 4.82
N ARG A 78 -7.92 4.80 4.63
CA ARG A 78 -6.85 4.32 5.52
C ARG A 78 -5.69 5.30 5.55
N ARG A 79 -5.25 5.79 4.38
CA ARG A 79 -4.19 6.82 4.27
C ARG A 79 -4.60 8.12 4.96
N ARG A 80 -5.80 8.62 4.68
CA ARG A 80 -6.33 9.86 5.25
C ARG A 80 -6.47 9.79 6.78
N GLN A 81 -6.92 8.65 7.30
CA GLN A 81 -7.01 8.43 8.74
C GLN A 81 -5.63 8.47 9.40
N LEU A 82 -4.64 7.83 8.80
CA LEU A 82 -3.25 7.86 9.29
C LEU A 82 -2.68 9.29 9.27
N GLU A 83 -2.87 10.01 8.17
CA GLU A 83 -2.43 11.41 8.03
C GLU A 83 -3.09 12.30 9.09
N GLN A 84 -4.39 12.16 9.32
CA GLN A 84 -5.10 12.91 10.36
C GLN A 84 -4.59 12.57 11.75
N ALA A 85 -4.37 11.30 12.06
CA ALA A 85 -3.81 10.88 13.35
C ALA A 85 -2.39 11.45 13.56
N TRP A 86 -1.57 11.47 12.51
CA TRP A 86 -0.26 12.10 12.54
C TRP A 86 -0.34 13.62 12.77
N LEU A 87 -1.18 14.33 12.03
CA LEU A 87 -1.37 15.78 12.20
C LEU A 87 -1.88 16.13 13.61
N GLN A 88 -2.77 15.31 14.16
CA GLN A 88 -3.24 15.45 15.55
C GLN A 88 -2.10 15.23 16.56
N ALA A 89 -1.29 14.18 16.39
CA ALA A 89 -0.14 13.92 17.24
C ALA A 89 0.90 15.05 17.17
N LEU A 90 1.11 15.63 15.99
CA LEU A 90 2.00 16.76 15.78
C LEU A 90 1.47 18.04 16.43
N ALA A 91 0.18 18.33 16.28
CA ALA A 91 -0.49 19.48 16.89
C ALA A 91 -0.47 19.43 18.42
N ALA A 92 -0.47 18.22 19.01
CA ALA A 92 -0.34 18.02 20.44
C ALA A 92 1.08 18.27 20.99
N ARG A 93 2.10 18.38 20.12
CA ARG A 93 3.49 18.63 20.52
C ARG A 93 3.81 20.14 20.49
N PRO A 94 4.60 20.65 21.46
CA PRO A 94 5.16 21.99 21.40
C PRO A 94 5.93 22.20 20.07
N PRO A 95 5.79 23.36 19.40
CA PRO A 95 6.45 23.64 18.13
C PRO A 95 7.97 23.39 18.15
N ALA A 96 8.63 23.67 19.28
CA ALA A 96 10.06 23.46 19.46
C ALA A 96 10.51 21.99 19.42
N LEU A 97 9.58 21.03 19.55
CA LEU A 97 9.85 19.59 19.50
C LEU A 97 9.37 18.95 18.18
N GLN A 98 8.89 19.76 17.25
CA GLN A 98 8.47 19.27 15.94
C GLN A 98 9.68 19.13 15.02
N PRO A 99 9.80 18.04 14.26
CA PRO A 99 10.88 17.91 13.29
C PRO A 99 10.75 18.98 12.20
N SER A 100 11.88 19.54 11.77
CA SER A 100 11.95 20.46 10.64
C SER A 100 11.51 19.75 9.34
N PRO A 101 11.13 20.48 8.28
CA PRO A 101 10.81 19.89 6.98
C PRO A 101 11.93 18.99 6.44
N GLU A 102 13.19 19.40 6.61
CA GLU A 102 14.37 18.64 6.20
C GLU A 102 14.49 17.33 7.01
N GLN A 103 14.32 17.40 8.33
CA GLN A 103 14.32 16.22 9.19
C GLN A 103 13.19 15.24 8.84
N ARG A 104 12.01 15.75 8.49
CA ARG A 104 10.89 14.91 8.03
C ARG A 104 11.21 14.21 6.71
N ALA A 105 11.84 14.92 5.77
CA ALA A 105 12.26 14.35 4.50
C ALA A 105 13.26 13.19 4.72
N ILE A 106 14.28 13.42 5.57
CA ILE A 106 15.24 12.37 5.96
C ILE A 106 14.52 11.17 6.59
N ILE A 107 13.61 11.38 7.55
CA ILE A 107 12.86 10.28 8.19
C ILE A 107 12.09 9.48 7.14
N VAL A 108 11.40 10.13 6.19
CA VAL A 108 10.63 9.45 5.15
C VAL A 108 11.55 8.67 4.20
N GLU A 109 12.66 9.25 3.79
CA GLU A 109 13.67 8.58 2.95
C GLU A 109 14.24 7.35 3.65
N THR A 110 14.67 7.49 4.90
CA THR A 110 15.17 6.36 5.71
C THR A 110 14.10 5.27 5.87
N LEU A 111 12.81 5.62 6.03
CA LEU A 111 11.74 4.63 6.09
C LEU A 111 11.57 3.85 4.77
N TYR A 112 11.72 4.51 3.61
CA TYR A 112 11.70 3.85 2.31
C TYR A 112 12.90 2.90 2.13
N GLU A 113 14.08 3.31 2.57
CA GLU A 113 15.27 2.47 2.56
C GLU A 113 15.06 1.22 3.43
N VAL A 114 14.60 1.40 4.67
CA VAL A 114 14.31 0.29 5.58
C VAL A 114 13.26 -0.66 4.97
N ASP A 115 12.20 -0.14 4.36
CA ASP A 115 11.18 -0.97 3.71
C ASP A 115 11.77 -1.80 2.57
N ALA A 116 12.54 -1.18 1.66
CA ALA A 116 13.20 -1.87 0.56
C ALA A 116 14.20 -2.95 1.04
N LEU A 117 14.87 -2.71 2.17
CA LEU A 117 15.76 -3.68 2.79
C LEU A 117 14.99 -4.87 3.39
N LEU A 118 13.86 -4.61 4.04
CA LEU A 118 12.97 -5.65 4.56
C LEU A 118 12.25 -6.41 3.44
N GLU A 119 12.05 -5.82 2.26
CA GLU A 119 11.46 -6.50 1.10
C GLU A 119 12.25 -7.74 0.65
N ARG A 120 13.56 -7.79 0.95
CA ARG A 120 14.44 -8.93 0.67
C ARG A 120 14.13 -10.15 1.53
N LEU A 121 13.40 -10.00 2.63
CA LEU A 121 12.96 -11.12 3.48
C LEU A 121 11.82 -11.91 2.83
N PRO A 122 11.74 -13.24 3.09
CA PRO A 122 10.54 -14.00 2.76
C PRO A 122 9.30 -13.36 3.40
N GLN A 123 8.19 -13.30 2.65
CA GLN A 123 6.97 -12.58 3.06
C GLN A 123 6.51 -12.91 4.49
N ARG A 124 6.43 -14.20 4.84
CA ARG A 124 6.00 -14.62 6.19
C ARG A 124 6.97 -14.22 7.30
N VAL A 125 8.26 -14.12 6.98
CA VAL A 125 9.29 -13.66 7.93
C VAL A 125 9.11 -12.17 8.19
N ARG A 126 8.94 -11.38 7.13
CA ARG A 126 8.68 -9.93 7.21
C ARG A 126 7.39 -9.64 7.98
N GLU A 127 6.29 -10.32 7.66
CA GLU A 127 5.00 -10.14 8.35
C GLU A 127 5.12 -10.41 9.85
N ALA A 128 5.73 -11.54 10.24
CA ALA A 128 5.94 -11.87 11.66
C ALA A 128 6.80 -10.81 12.38
N PHE A 129 7.85 -10.32 11.72
CA PHE A 129 8.74 -9.30 12.26
C PHE A 129 8.05 -7.97 12.49
N LEU A 130 7.27 -7.49 11.52
CA LEU A 130 6.52 -6.23 11.63
C LEU A 130 5.43 -6.31 12.72
N LEU A 131 4.74 -7.44 12.83
CA LEU A 131 3.76 -7.66 13.91
C LEU A 131 4.39 -7.61 15.30
N ALA A 132 5.61 -8.12 15.45
CA ALA A 132 6.33 -8.05 16.72
C ALA A 132 6.85 -6.64 17.01
N GLN A 133 7.55 -6.01 16.07
CA GLN A 133 8.29 -4.76 16.31
C GLN A 133 7.42 -3.50 16.22
N LEU A 134 6.52 -3.41 15.24
CA LEU A 134 5.69 -2.22 15.04
C LEU A 134 4.38 -2.30 15.81
N HIS A 135 3.78 -3.49 15.87
CA HIS A 135 2.48 -3.68 16.50
C HIS A 135 2.57 -4.21 17.93
N GLY A 136 3.77 -4.52 18.44
CA GLY A 136 3.98 -4.99 19.82
C GLY A 136 3.23 -6.29 20.15
N ARG A 137 2.88 -7.10 19.14
CA ARG A 137 2.09 -8.32 19.37
C ARG A 137 2.91 -9.42 20.03
N SER A 138 2.27 -10.19 20.90
CA SER A 138 2.88 -11.38 21.50
C SER A 138 3.08 -12.48 20.47
N TYR A 139 4.06 -13.36 20.68
CA TYR A 139 4.34 -14.45 19.73
C TYR A 139 3.16 -15.40 19.55
N LYS A 140 2.35 -15.58 20.60
CA LYS A 140 1.09 -16.32 20.54
C LYS A 140 0.09 -15.67 19.59
N ALA A 141 -0.13 -14.36 19.71
CA ALA A 141 -1.05 -13.64 18.83
C ALA A 141 -0.58 -13.66 17.37
N ILE A 142 0.73 -13.54 17.14
CA ILE A 142 1.33 -13.64 15.79
C ILE A 142 1.15 -15.05 15.22
N ALA A 143 1.34 -16.08 16.05
CA ALA A 143 1.17 -17.48 15.65
C ALA A 143 -0.28 -17.77 15.20
N GLU A 144 -1.25 -17.29 15.97
CA GLU A 144 -2.68 -17.37 15.64
C GLU A 144 -3.00 -16.62 14.34
N GLU A 145 -2.49 -15.40 14.17
CA GLU A 145 -2.73 -14.57 12.99
C GLU A 145 -2.13 -15.15 11.70
N LEU A 146 -0.93 -15.72 11.78
CA LEU A 146 -0.23 -16.30 10.62
C LEU A 146 -0.56 -17.78 10.37
N GLY A 147 -1.33 -18.42 11.27
CA GLY A 147 -1.67 -19.84 11.21
C GLY A 147 -0.45 -20.76 11.34
N VAL A 148 0.47 -20.44 12.25
CA VAL A 148 1.71 -21.20 12.50
C VAL A 148 1.89 -21.45 14.00
N SER A 149 2.91 -22.22 14.39
CA SER A 149 3.24 -22.39 15.82
C SER A 149 4.09 -21.23 16.35
N GLU A 150 4.03 -20.96 17.66
CA GLU A 150 4.92 -19.98 18.31
C GLU A 150 6.41 -20.29 18.07
N ARG A 151 6.77 -21.58 17.95
CA ARG A 151 8.13 -22.00 17.58
C ARG A 151 8.52 -21.49 16.19
N MET A 152 7.59 -21.53 15.23
CA MET A 152 7.82 -21.00 13.89
C MET A 152 7.94 -19.48 13.91
N VAL A 153 7.12 -18.78 14.69
CA VAL A 153 7.25 -17.32 14.89
C VAL A 153 8.64 -16.96 15.41
N LYS A 154 9.15 -17.65 16.43
CA LYS A 154 10.52 -17.44 16.93
C LYS A 154 11.58 -17.66 15.84
N LYS A 155 11.40 -18.67 14.99
CA LYS A 155 12.29 -18.93 13.85
C LYS A 155 12.24 -17.77 12.84
N TYR A 156 11.05 -17.28 12.51
CA TYR A 156 10.90 -16.12 11.63
C TYR A 156 11.59 -14.88 12.21
N LEU A 157 11.39 -14.58 13.49
CA LEU A 157 12.03 -13.44 14.13
C LEU A 157 13.56 -13.55 14.14
N ALA A 158 14.10 -14.74 14.42
CA ALA A 158 15.54 -14.97 14.35
C ALA A 158 16.08 -14.73 12.92
N GLN A 159 15.37 -15.19 11.89
CA GLN A 159 15.76 -14.94 10.50
C GLN A 159 15.73 -13.45 10.14
N ALA A 160 14.70 -12.73 10.58
CA ALA A 160 14.59 -11.29 10.36
C ALA A 160 15.71 -10.52 11.07
N LEU A 161 16.03 -10.86 12.32
CA LEU A 161 17.11 -10.21 13.08
C LEU A 161 18.48 -10.45 12.47
N VAL A 162 18.75 -11.68 12.00
CA VAL A 162 20.00 -11.98 11.28
C VAL A 162 20.10 -11.16 10.00
N HIS A 163 19.00 -11.04 9.25
CA HIS A 163 18.96 -10.20 8.05
C HIS A 163 19.24 -8.73 8.38
N CYS A 164 18.62 -8.18 9.43
CA CYS A 164 18.92 -6.82 9.87
C CYS A 164 20.39 -6.63 10.27
N ALA A 165 20.99 -7.59 10.98
CA ALA A 165 22.39 -7.51 11.38
C ALA A 165 23.36 -7.57 10.18
N LEU A 166 23.03 -8.36 9.16
CA LEU A 166 23.80 -8.40 7.91
C LEU A 166 23.72 -7.07 7.16
N LEU A 167 22.53 -6.46 7.12
CA LEU A 167 22.33 -5.16 6.51
C LEU A 167 23.05 -4.04 7.25
N GLU A 168 23.05 -4.06 8.58
CA GLU A 168 23.82 -3.13 9.41
C GLU A 168 25.31 -3.20 9.06
N ALA A 169 25.87 -4.42 8.93
CA ALA A 169 27.25 -4.61 8.52
C ALA A 169 27.55 -4.15 7.07
N GLU A 170 26.60 -4.31 6.14
CA GLU A 170 26.72 -3.78 4.76
C GLU A 170 26.74 -2.24 4.75
N LEU A 171 25.86 -1.61 5.53
CA LEU A 171 25.76 -0.15 5.64
C LEU A 171 26.98 0.46 6.33
N ASP A 172 27.48 -0.15 7.41
CA ASP A 172 28.71 0.26 8.08
C ASP A 172 29.93 0.11 7.16
N GLY A 173 29.97 -0.93 6.33
CA GLY A 173 31.01 -1.11 5.31
C GLY A 173 30.97 -0.04 4.20
N LEU A 174 29.79 0.42 3.82
CA LEU A 174 29.58 1.49 2.83
C LEU A 174 29.94 2.89 3.35
N LEU A 175 30.02 3.09 4.66
CA LEU A 175 30.43 4.35 5.30
C LEU A 175 31.95 4.45 5.53
N ILE A 176 32.71 3.40 5.19
CA ILE A 176 34.18 3.33 5.36
C ILE A 176 34.94 3.50 4.02
N GLU A 177 34.26 3.58 2.86
CA GLU A 177 34.86 3.95 1.57
C GLU A 177 34.51 5.39 1.14
#